data_AF-A0A382XZW3-F1
#
_entry.id   AF-A0A382XZW3-F1
#
_cell.length_a   1.000
_cell.length_b   1.000
_cell.length_c   1.000
_cell.angle_alpha   90.00
_cell.angle_beta   90.00
_cell.angle_gamma   90.00
#
_symmetry.space_group_name_H-M   'P 1'
#
loop_
_entity.id
_entity.type
_entity.pdbx_description
1 polymer ?
#
loop_
_entity_poly.entity_id
_entity_poly.type
_entity_poly.pdbx_seq_one_letter_code
_entity_poly.pdbx_strand_id
1 'polypeptide(L)'
;FKSWMGERAIVYREKNNITKSIANGTAVNIVTMVFGNMGNDSATGVVFTRNGHDGTKELEGEYLLNAQGEDVVAGVRTGKDILTLQDEMPKSYSELNNACKKLEKHFREPQDIEFTIEQGKFYLLQTRTAKMSAAALIKTSVDMVKEKLIDKNKAITRIPAQQLEALLHKTIDQNRIKEYKQIAKGIAASPGAASGIVVFDVKKAITMGENNTKVILIRKETKPEDVPAFFSSEGILTSQGGKSSHAAIVSRGMGKPCIVGCTELKI
;
A
#
# COMPACT_ATOMS: atom_id res chain seq x y z
N PHE A 1 12.79 -4.18 24.73
CA PHE A 1 14.13 -3.93 24.15
C PHE A 1 14.70 -5.08 23.32
N LYS A 2 14.72 -6.35 23.80
CA LYS A 2 15.29 -7.49 23.02
C LYS A 2 14.72 -7.62 21.59
N SER A 3 13.44 -7.32 21.40
CA SER A 3 12.76 -7.33 20.09
C SER A 3 13.42 -6.44 19.04
N TRP A 4 14.13 -5.37 19.43
CA TRP A 4 14.87 -4.50 18.51
C TRP A 4 15.96 -5.25 17.74
N MET A 5 16.55 -6.26 18.37
CA MET A 5 17.60 -7.11 17.78
C MET A 5 17.05 -8.40 17.17
N GLY A 6 15.72 -8.55 17.06
CA GLY A 6 15.13 -9.70 16.39
C GLY A 6 15.46 -9.71 14.89
N GLU A 7 15.63 -10.89 14.32
CA GLU A 7 16.01 -11.10 12.91
C GLU A 7 15.10 -10.31 11.94
N ARG A 8 13.78 -10.41 12.14
CA ARG A 8 12.80 -9.66 11.33
C ARG A 8 13.02 -8.15 11.39
N ALA A 9 13.34 -7.60 12.56
CA ALA A 9 13.57 -6.17 12.74
C ALA A 9 14.88 -5.72 12.08
N ILE A 10 15.93 -6.54 12.14
CA ILE A 10 17.21 -6.28 11.46
C ILE A 10 17.00 -6.22 9.95
N VAL A 11 16.40 -7.27 9.37
CA VAL A 11 16.13 -7.35 7.92
C VAL A 11 15.23 -6.20 7.46
N TYR A 12 14.22 -5.82 8.25
CA TYR A 12 13.37 -4.69 7.92
C TYR A 12 14.15 -3.37 7.87
N ARG A 13 15.01 -3.11 8.86
CA ARG A 13 15.84 -1.89 8.88
C ARG A 13 16.81 -1.84 7.71
N GLU A 14 17.46 -2.95 7.36
CA GLU A 14 18.34 -3.04 6.20
C GLU A 14 17.59 -2.71 4.90
N LYS A 15 16.42 -3.33 4.69
CA LYS A 15 15.61 -3.11 3.48
C LYS A 15 15.04 -1.70 3.36
N ASN A 16 14.80 -1.03 4.49
CA ASN A 16 14.25 0.33 4.53
C ASN A 16 15.33 1.40 4.82
N ASN A 17 16.62 1.03 4.76
CA ASN A 17 17.75 1.93 5.02
C ASN A 17 17.65 2.70 6.35
N ILE A 18 17.14 2.06 7.40
CA ILE A 18 17.04 2.65 8.75
C ILE A 18 18.39 2.47 9.44
N THR A 19 19.23 3.50 9.32
CA THR A 19 20.57 3.55 9.93
C THR A 19 20.49 3.87 11.43
N LYS A 20 21.60 3.64 12.16
CA LYS A 20 21.71 4.03 13.58
C LYS A 20 21.52 5.53 13.82
N SER A 21 21.83 6.38 12.84
CA SER A 21 21.58 7.81 12.93
C SER A 21 20.09 8.17 12.83
N ILE A 22 19.27 7.30 12.22
CA ILE A 22 17.80 7.44 12.17
C ILE A 22 17.19 6.85 13.44
N ALA A 23 17.57 5.62 13.79
CA ALA A 23 17.08 4.94 14.99
C ALA A 23 18.13 3.98 15.55
N ASN A 24 18.50 4.16 16.83
CA ASN A 24 19.46 3.31 17.54
C ASN A 24 18.80 2.41 18.61
N GLY A 25 17.48 2.30 18.59
CA GLY A 25 16.70 1.56 19.57
C GLY A 25 15.21 1.69 19.32
N THR A 26 14.42 1.10 20.21
CA THR A 26 12.96 1.27 20.26
C THR A 26 12.57 1.74 21.65
N ALA A 27 11.62 2.67 21.72
CA ALA A 27 11.06 3.12 22.99
C ALA A 27 10.08 2.09 23.56
N VAL A 28 9.70 2.25 24.83
CA VAL A 28 8.64 1.46 25.47
C VAL A 28 7.62 2.45 26.02
N ASN A 29 6.36 2.31 25.60
CA ASN A 29 5.25 3.09 26.10
C ASN A 29 4.49 2.24 27.12
N ILE A 30 4.35 2.73 28.35
CA ILE A 30 3.53 2.12 29.41
C ILE A 30 2.36 3.06 29.64
N VAL A 31 1.15 2.58 29.37
CA VAL A 31 -0.08 3.37 29.42
C VAL A 31 -1.12 2.65 30.27
N THR A 32 -2.03 3.42 30.87
CA THR A 32 -3.20 2.87 31.55
C THR A 32 -4.10 2.17 30.54
N MET A 33 -4.57 0.97 30.87
CA MET A 33 -5.45 0.19 30.00
C MET A 33 -6.85 0.79 29.91
N VAL A 34 -7.44 0.64 28.73
CA VAL A 34 -8.87 0.81 28.46
C VAL A 34 -9.37 -0.41 27.68
N PHE A 35 -10.64 -0.76 27.84
CA PHE A 35 -11.19 -2.05 27.44
C PHE A 35 -12.32 -1.89 26.43
N GLY A 36 -12.06 -2.22 25.16
CA GLY A 36 -13.07 -2.30 24.11
C GLY A 36 -13.97 -3.54 24.18
N ASN A 37 -13.77 -4.40 25.18
CA ASN A 37 -14.36 -5.74 25.31
C ASN A 37 -15.19 -5.94 26.60
N MET A 38 -15.86 -4.88 27.07
CA MET A 38 -16.71 -4.92 28.27
C MET A 38 -18.21 -5.01 27.99
N GLY A 39 -18.60 -5.36 26.76
CA GLY A 39 -20.00 -5.42 26.32
C GLY A 39 -20.23 -4.75 24.97
N ASN A 40 -21.50 -4.66 24.57
CA ASN A 40 -21.90 -4.10 23.28
C ASN A 40 -21.85 -2.57 23.21
N ASP A 41 -21.63 -1.91 24.35
CA ASP A 41 -21.35 -0.48 24.47
C ASP A 41 -19.84 -0.19 24.51
N SER A 42 -19.01 -1.18 24.19
CA SER A 42 -17.56 -1.09 24.12
C SER A 42 -17.07 -1.54 22.74
N ALA A 43 -16.02 -0.89 22.24
CA ALA A 43 -15.50 -1.12 20.90
C ALA A 43 -14.02 -0.73 20.79
N THR A 44 -13.38 -1.17 19.72
CA THR A 44 -12.03 -0.74 19.34
C THR A 44 -11.95 -0.61 17.83
N GLY A 45 -11.14 0.32 17.33
CA GLY A 45 -11.05 0.54 15.88
C GLY A 45 -9.84 1.34 15.45
N VAL A 46 -9.67 1.37 14.13
CA VAL A 46 -8.63 2.13 13.43
C VAL A 46 -9.32 2.98 12.36
N VAL A 47 -8.93 4.25 12.26
CA VAL A 47 -9.48 5.17 11.27
C VAL A 47 -8.41 6.05 10.66
N PHE A 48 -8.54 6.30 9.37
CA PHE A 48 -7.78 7.26 8.59
C PHE A 48 -8.63 8.50 8.35
N THR A 49 -8.06 9.69 8.49
CA THR A 49 -8.83 10.95 8.31
C THR A 49 -9.16 11.26 6.85
N ARG A 50 -8.48 10.59 5.92
CA ARG A 50 -8.69 10.61 4.46
C ARG A 50 -8.36 9.23 3.91
N ASN A 51 -8.92 8.88 2.75
CA ASN A 51 -8.66 7.59 2.13
C ASN A 51 -7.17 7.43 1.74
N GLY A 52 -6.55 6.34 2.19
CA GLY A 52 -5.12 6.07 1.97
C GLY A 52 -4.76 5.70 0.52
N HIS A 53 -5.75 5.23 -0.26
CA HIS A 53 -5.58 4.75 -1.63
C HIS A 53 -5.75 5.85 -2.67
N ASP A 54 -6.81 6.64 -2.60
CA ASP A 54 -7.14 7.67 -3.61
C ASP A 54 -7.08 9.12 -3.09
N GLY A 55 -6.99 9.31 -1.77
CA GLY A 55 -6.89 10.62 -1.13
C GLY A 55 -8.21 11.38 -1.02
N THR A 56 -9.36 10.73 -1.25
CA THR A 56 -10.68 11.30 -0.97
C THR A 56 -10.80 11.70 0.49
N LYS A 57 -11.53 12.80 0.75
CA LYS A 57 -11.66 13.39 2.09
C LYS A 57 -12.83 12.78 2.84
N GLU A 58 -12.70 11.51 3.14
CA GLU A 58 -13.70 10.72 3.88
C GLU A 58 -12.97 9.91 4.95
N LEU A 59 -13.65 9.64 6.07
CA LEU A 59 -13.12 8.74 7.08
C LEU A 59 -13.12 7.33 6.50
N GLU A 60 -11.96 6.69 6.48
CA GLU A 60 -11.79 5.30 6.04
C GLU A 60 -11.31 4.49 7.24
N GLY A 61 -11.94 3.36 7.54
CA GLY A 61 -11.50 2.55 8.65
C GLY A 61 -12.51 1.50 9.06
N GLU A 62 -12.17 0.79 10.11
CA GLU A 62 -13.00 -0.28 10.65
C GLU A 62 -12.96 -0.32 12.18
N TYR A 63 -14.01 -0.90 12.75
CA TYR A 63 -14.09 -1.16 14.18
C TYR A 63 -14.74 -2.50 14.49
N LEU A 64 -14.51 -2.97 15.71
CA LEU A 64 -15.14 -4.17 16.27
C LEU A 64 -15.81 -3.83 17.60
N LEU A 65 -17.05 -4.26 17.76
CA LEU A 65 -17.74 -4.26 19.05
C LEU A 65 -17.24 -5.40 19.93
N ASN A 66 -17.18 -5.12 21.23
CA ASN A 66 -16.81 -6.07 22.27
C ASN A 66 -15.52 -6.84 21.92
N ALA A 67 -14.44 -6.10 21.67
CA ALA A 67 -13.19 -6.61 21.11
C ALA A 67 -11.98 -5.81 21.61
N GLN A 68 -10.77 -6.33 21.40
CA GLN A 68 -9.51 -5.59 21.61
C GLN A 68 -8.75 -5.41 20.30
N GLY A 69 -7.77 -4.49 20.29
CA GLY A 69 -7.03 -4.12 19.08
C GLY A 69 -6.36 -5.32 18.38
N GLU A 70 -6.00 -6.37 19.12
CA GLU A 70 -5.50 -7.63 18.54
C GLU A 70 -6.50 -8.26 17.58
N ASP A 71 -7.80 -8.24 17.89
CA ASP A 71 -8.85 -8.84 17.04
C ASP A 71 -8.99 -8.10 15.71
N VAL A 72 -8.76 -6.78 15.71
CA VAL A 72 -8.76 -5.94 14.50
C VAL A 72 -7.54 -6.26 13.63
N VAL A 73 -6.34 -6.32 14.24
CA VAL A 73 -5.09 -6.54 13.49
C VAL A 73 -4.96 -7.98 13.00
N ALA A 74 -5.43 -8.95 13.78
CA ALA A 74 -5.36 -10.37 13.42
C ALA A 74 -6.35 -10.75 12.31
N GLY A 75 -7.39 -9.93 12.06
CA GLY A 75 -8.38 -10.16 11.00
C GLY A 75 -9.23 -11.42 11.21
N VAL A 76 -9.30 -11.93 12.44
CA VAL A 76 -10.10 -13.12 12.79
C VAL A 76 -11.59 -12.81 12.75
N ARG A 77 -11.95 -11.55 13.01
CA ARG A 77 -13.31 -11.01 12.89
C ARG A 77 -13.32 -9.95 11.80
N THR A 78 -14.34 -9.99 10.94
CA THR A 78 -14.56 -8.94 9.95
C THR A 78 -14.95 -7.64 10.65
N GLY A 79 -14.15 -6.59 10.47
CA GLY A 79 -14.46 -5.26 10.96
C GLY A 79 -15.73 -4.69 10.32
N LYS A 80 -16.47 -3.88 11.08
CA LYS A 80 -17.55 -3.05 10.53
C LYS A 80 -16.96 -1.76 9.98
N ASP A 81 -17.53 -1.24 8.91
CA ASP A 81 -17.19 0.06 8.36
C ASP A 81 -17.33 1.15 9.44
N ILE A 82 -16.32 2.01 9.57
CA ILE A 82 -16.31 3.10 10.56
C ILE A 82 -17.53 4.02 10.47
N LEU A 83 -18.12 4.18 9.28
CA LEU A 83 -19.31 4.99 9.08
C LEU A 83 -20.54 4.40 9.80
N THR A 84 -20.62 3.08 9.95
CA THR A 84 -21.71 2.41 10.70
C THR A 84 -21.67 2.77 12.19
N LEU A 85 -20.54 3.23 12.73
CA LEU A 85 -20.44 3.69 14.11
C LEU A 85 -21.34 4.91 14.38
N GLN A 86 -21.66 5.69 13.35
CA GLN A 86 -22.57 6.82 13.44
C GLN A 86 -23.97 6.39 13.93
N ASP A 87 -24.44 5.22 13.50
CA ASP A 87 -25.75 4.69 13.86
C ASP A 87 -25.70 3.91 15.19
N GLU A 88 -24.65 3.12 15.41
CA GLU A 88 -24.54 2.25 16.59
C GLU A 88 -24.10 3.01 17.86
N MET A 89 -23.20 3.99 17.72
CA MET A 89 -22.62 4.74 18.84
C MET A 89 -22.46 6.24 18.49
N PRO A 90 -23.55 6.97 18.22
CA PRO A 90 -23.52 8.33 17.66
C PRO A 90 -22.70 9.33 18.47
N LYS A 91 -22.73 9.22 19.81
CA LYS A 91 -21.93 10.08 20.70
C LYS A 91 -20.43 9.87 20.46
N SER A 92 -19.99 8.62 20.49
CA SER A 92 -18.57 8.27 20.30
C SER A 92 -18.09 8.54 18.87
N TYR A 93 -18.95 8.37 17.86
CA TYR A 93 -18.66 8.78 16.49
C TYR A 93 -18.44 10.29 16.36
N SER A 94 -19.25 11.11 17.05
CA SER A 94 -19.07 12.57 17.09
C SER A 94 -17.73 12.94 17.76
N GLU A 95 -17.37 12.28 18.86
CA GLU A 95 -16.09 12.45 19.55
C GLU A 95 -14.91 12.07 18.64
N LEU A 96 -15.00 10.94 17.93
CA LEU A 96 -14.01 10.49 16.96
C LEU A 96 -13.83 11.49 15.82
N ASN A 97 -14.92 11.93 15.19
CA ASN A 97 -14.87 12.89 14.09
C ASN A 97 -14.24 14.23 14.52
N ASN A 98 -14.54 14.67 15.74
CA ASN A 98 -13.91 15.86 16.33
C ASN A 98 -12.42 15.65 16.60
N ALA A 99 -12.01 14.47 17.08
CA ALA A 99 -10.61 14.12 17.26
C ALA A 99 -9.87 14.10 15.92
N CYS A 100 -10.40 13.42 14.89
CA CYS A 100 -9.86 13.37 13.53
C CYS A 100 -9.58 14.78 12.98
N LYS A 101 -10.57 15.67 13.04
CA LYS A 101 -10.42 17.07 12.57
C LYS A 101 -9.35 17.84 13.34
N LYS A 102 -9.30 17.68 14.67
CA LYS A 102 -8.30 18.35 15.52
C LYS A 102 -6.89 17.86 15.22
N LEU A 103 -6.70 16.55 15.11
CA LEU A 103 -5.41 15.91 14.87
C LEU A 103 -4.89 16.26 13.46
N GLU A 104 -5.73 16.16 12.43
CA GLU A 104 -5.32 16.53 11.07
C GLU A 104 -4.96 18.01 10.96
N LYS A 105 -5.71 18.91 11.63
CA LYS A 105 -5.38 20.34 11.68
C LYS A 105 -4.09 20.60 12.46
N HIS A 106 -3.86 19.88 13.55
CA HIS A 106 -2.67 20.03 14.40
C HIS A 106 -1.40 19.58 13.68
N PHE A 107 -1.39 18.35 13.16
CA PHE A 107 -0.24 17.78 12.46
C PHE A 107 -0.09 18.31 11.02
N ARG A 108 -1.16 18.87 10.46
CA ARG A 108 -1.24 19.32 9.07
C ARG A 108 -0.85 18.21 8.10
N GLU A 109 -1.33 17.00 8.40
CA GLU A 109 -1.12 15.74 7.68
C GLU A 109 -2.35 14.83 7.93
N PRO A 110 -2.82 14.05 6.94
CA PRO A 110 -3.81 13.00 7.19
C PRO A 110 -3.30 12.03 8.26
N GLN A 111 -4.19 11.62 9.17
CA GLN A 111 -3.82 10.81 10.33
C GLN A 111 -4.37 9.40 10.23
N ASP A 112 -3.58 8.45 10.72
CA ASP A 112 -3.93 7.06 11.05
C ASP A 112 -4.08 7.00 12.58
N ILE A 113 -5.29 6.70 13.04
CA ILE A 113 -5.74 6.87 14.42
C ILE A 113 -6.26 5.53 14.95
N GLU A 114 -5.78 5.15 16.14
CA GLU A 114 -6.30 4.02 16.89
C GLU A 114 -7.09 4.53 18.10
N PHE A 115 -8.28 3.96 18.33
CA PHE A 115 -9.17 4.37 19.41
C PHE A 115 -9.84 3.18 20.09
N THR A 116 -10.33 3.41 21.30
CA THR A 116 -11.16 2.46 22.06
C THR A 116 -12.34 3.21 22.68
N ILE A 117 -13.49 2.54 22.70
CA ILE A 117 -14.67 2.96 23.43
C ILE A 117 -14.85 1.95 24.56
N GLU A 118 -14.85 2.40 25.80
CA GLU A 118 -15.10 1.58 26.98
C GLU A 118 -16.39 2.08 27.62
N GLN A 119 -17.44 1.26 27.59
CA GLN A 119 -18.75 1.56 28.17
C GLN A 119 -19.28 2.95 27.78
N GLY A 120 -19.26 3.24 26.48
CA GLY A 120 -19.72 4.51 25.90
C GLY A 120 -18.77 5.71 26.08
N LYS A 121 -17.59 5.53 26.68
CA LYS A 121 -16.57 6.58 26.81
C LYS A 121 -15.46 6.41 25.78
N PHE A 122 -15.23 7.45 24.98
CA PHE A 122 -14.21 7.46 23.93
C PHE A 122 -12.80 7.75 24.46
N TYR A 123 -11.83 6.98 23.98
CA TYR A 123 -10.40 7.13 24.26
C TYR A 123 -9.59 7.06 22.97
N LEU A 124 -8.66 8.02 22.81
CA LEU A 124 -7.67 8.02 21.75
C LEU A 124 -6.41 7.30 22.24
N LEU A 125 -5.94 6.30 21.50
CA LEU A 125 -4.78 5.51 21.89
C LEU A 125 -3.52 5.91 21.14
N GLN A 126 -3.63 6.07 19.82
CA GLN A 126 -2.50 6.36 18.96
C GLN A 126 -2.93 7.27 17.82
N THR A 127 -2.01 8.12 17.35
CA THR A 127 -2.11 8.82 16.08
C THR A 127 -0.74 8.84 15.42
N ARG A 128 -0.71 8.77 14.10
CA ARG A 128 0.50 8.99 13.29
C ARG A 128 0.11 9.50 11.92
N THR A 129 1.08 10.04 11.18
CA THR A 129 0.87 10.36 9.76
C THR A 129 0.45 9.10 8.99
N ALA A 130 -0.67 9.19 8.28
CA ALA A 130 -1.19 8.11 7.48
C ALA A 130 -0.21 7.75 6.35
N LYS A 131 0.02 6.46 6.14
CA LYS A 131 0.70 5.99 4.93
C LYS A 131 -0.29 6.02 3.79
N MET A 132 0.11 6.61 2.67
CA MET A 132 -0.77 6.83 1.53
C MET A 132 -0.08 6.43 0.23
N SER A 133 -0.88 6.13 -0.80
CA SER A 133 -0.39 5.97 -2.17
C SER A 133 0.14 7.30 -2.73
N ALA A 134 0.91 7.24 -3.81
CA ALA A 134 1.38 8.45 -4.51
C ALA A 134 0.20 9.32 -5.01
N ALA A 135 -0.85 8.69 -5.55
CA ALA A 135 -2.04 9.39 -6.02
C ALA A 135 -2.78 10.09 -4.87
N ALA A 136 -2.95 9.39 -3.75
CA ALA A 136 -3.55 9.92 -2.55
C ALA A 136 -2.74 11.09 -1.95
N LEU A 137 -1.41 10.99 -1.92
CA LEU A 137 -0.55 12.09 -1.48
C LEU A 137 -0.70 13.33 -2.36
N ILE A 138 -0.79 13.18 -3.69
CA ILE A 138 -1.03 14.32 -4.58
C ILE A 138 -2.41 14.92 -4.31
N LYS A 139 -3.46 14.10 -4.30
CA LYS A 139 -4.84 14.55 -4.09
C LYS A 139 -4.97 15.32 -2.77
N THR A 140 -4.48 14.73 -1.69
CA THR A 140 -4.53 15.35 -0.35
C THR A 140 -3.65 16.58 -0.27
N SER A 141 -2.48 16.61 -0.91
CA SER A 141 -1.65 17.82 -0.96
C SER A 141 -2.35 18.97 -1.65
N VAL A 142 -3.02 18.72 -2.79
CA VAL A 142 -3.81 19.72 -3.49
C VAL A 142 -5.00 20.20 -2.64
N ASP A 143 -5.75 19.27 -2.05
CA ASP A 143 -6.91 19.61 -1.20
C ASP A 143 -6.49 20.41 0.03
N MET A 144 -5.44 20.01 0.73
CA MET A 144 -4.95 20.67 1.93
C MET A 144 -4.39 22.07 1.66
N VAL A 145 -3.86 22.34 0.46
CA VAL A 145 -3.53 23.70 0.01
C VAL A 145 -4.80 24.52 -0.21
N LYS A 146 -5.82 23.97 -0.88
CA LYS A 146 -7.12 24.64 -1.08
C LYS A 146 -7.81 24.96 0.26
N GLU A 147 -7.70 24.07 1.23
CA GLU A 147 -8.21 24.20 2.60
C GLU A 147 -7.35 25.13 3.48
N LYS A 148 -6.22 25.65 2.96
CA LYS A 148 -5.25 26.49 3.69
C LYS A 148 -4.65 25.80 4.93
N LEU A 149 -4.59 24.47 4.95
CA LEU A 149 -3.91 23.69 6.00
C LEU A 149 -2.40 23.69 5.81
N ILE A 150 -1.94 23.66 4.57
CA ILE A 150 -0.53 23.69 4.18
C ILE A 150 -0.30 24.69 3.04
N ASP A 151 0.94 25.14 2.87
CA ASP A 151 1.35 25.92 1.71
C ASP A 151 1.84 25.03 0.55
N LYS A 152 2.10 25.65 -0.60
CA LYS A 152 2.58 24.95 -1.81
C LYS A 152 3.95 24.31 -1.61
N ASN A 153 4.83 24.91 -0.81
CA ASN A 153 6.17 24.37 -0.58
C ASN A 153 6.09 23.06 0.20
N LYS A 154 5.32 23.03 1.30
CA LYS A 154 5.05 21.82 2.08
C LYS A 154 4.33 20.76 1.24
N ALA A 155 3.39 21.17 0.39
CA ALA A 155 2.68 20.25 -0.50
C ALA A 155 3.62 19.50 -1.47
N ILE A 156 4.70 20.16 -1.94
CA ILE A 156 5.70 19.54 -2.82
C ILE A 156 6.67 18.67 -2.01
N THR A 157 7.21 19.19 -0.90
CA THR A 157 8.29 18.52 -0.15
C THR A 157 7.82 17.30 0.66
N ARG A 158 6.52 17.16 0.93
CA ARG A 158 5.97 16.00 1.64
C ARG A 158 5.83 14.74 0.79
N ILE A 159 5.94 14.84 -0.54
CA ILE A 159 5.81 13.69 -1.44
C ILE A 159 7.20 13.13 -1.71
N PRO A 160 7.52 11.90 -1.28
CA PRO A 160 8.81 11.29 -1.60
C PRO A 160 8.94 11.12 -3.11
N ALA A 161 10.04 11.62 -3.69
CA ALA A 161 10.25 11.61 -5.14
C ALA A 161 10.16 10.20 -5.75
N GLN A 162 10.62 9.18 -5.02
CA GLN A 162 10.56 7.77 -5.45
C GLN A 162 9.13 7.25 -5.59
N GLN A 163 8.17 7.81 -4.83
CA GLN A 163 6.77 7.38 -4.95
C GLN A 163 6.09 7.92 -6.22
N LEU A 164 6.57 9.04 -6.77
CA LEU A 164 6.01 9.63 -7.99
C LEU A 164 6.24 8.74 -9.22
N GLU A 165 7.31 7.93 -9.22
CA GLU A 165 7.57 6.95 -10.29
C GLU A 165 6.38 6.00 -10.49
N ALA A 166 5.70 5.63 -9.40
CA ALA A 166 4.53 4.76 -9.43
C ALA A 166 3.39 5.29 -10.34
N LEU A 167 3.29 6.61 -10.50
CA LEU A 167 2.25 7.27 -11.31
C LEU A 167 2.57 7.29 -12.80
N LEU A 168 3.83 7.05 -13.17
CA LEU A 168 4.27 7.04 -14.57
C LEU A 168 4.00 5.68 -15.23
N HIS A 169 3.74 4.64 -14.44
CA HIS A 169 3.45 3.32 -14.98
C HIS A 169 1.98 3.22 -15.40
N LYS A 170 1.75 2.56 -16.54
CA LYS A 170 0.40 2.13 -16.95
C LYS A 170 -0.21 1.27 -15.85
N THR A 171 -1.50 1.43 -15.58
CA THR A 171 -2.25 0.62 -14.60
C THR A 171 -3.38 -0.15 -15.28
N ILE A 172 -3.90 -1.17 -14.59
CA ILE A 172 -5.11 -1.88 -15.02
C ILE A 172 -6.31 -1.15 -14.43
N ASP A 173 -7.37 -0.99 -15.23
CA ASP A 173 -8.66 -0.47 -14.76
C ASP A 173 -9.27 -1.40 -13.71
N GLN A 174 -9.34 -0.94 -12.46
CA GLN A 174 -9.80 -1.74 -11.33
C GLN A 174 -11.25 -2.23 -11.46
N ASN A 175 -12.10 -1.48 -12.17
CA ASN A 175 -13.50 -1.91 -12.39
C ASN A 175 -13.58 -3.15 -13.28
N ARG A 176 -12.64 -3.26 -14.22
CA ARG A 176 -12.58 -4.35 -15.19
C ARG A 176 -11.78 -5.54 -14.71
N ILE A 177 -10.96 -5.41 -13.66
CA ILE A 177 -10.17 -6.53 -13.11
C ILE A 177 -11.07 -7.74 -12.79
N LYS A 178 -12.29 -7.50 -12.28
CA LYS A 178 -13.26 -8.56 -11.95
C LYS A 178 -13.73 -9.38 -13.15
N GLU A 179 -13.60 -8.84 -14.37
CA GLU A 179 -13.94 -9.53 -15.62
C GLU A 179 -12.87 -10.57 -16.02
N TYR A 180 -11.66 -10.46 -15.47
CA TYR A 180 -10.53 -11.31 -15.82
C TYR A 180 -10.26 -12.35 -14.75
N LYS A 181 -10.17 -13.62 -15.16
CA LYS A 181 -9.75 -14.71 -14.28
C LYS A 181 -8.22 -14.64 -14.08
N GLN A 182 -7.78 -14.55 -12.83
CA GLN A 182 -6.36 -14.73 -12.51
C GLN A 182 -5.96 -16.19 -12.78
N ILE A 183 -5.01 -16.39 -13.70
CA ILE A 183 -4.54 -17.72 -14.10
C ILE A 183 -3.26 -18.15 -13.38
N ALA A 184 -2.46 -17.20 -12.91
CA ALA A 184 -1.22 -17.48 -12.20
C ALA A 184 -0.78 -16.26 -11.38
N LYS A 185 0.13 -16.48 -10.42
CA LYS A 185 0.80 -15.42 -9.64
C LYS A 185 2.30 -15.66 -9.60
N GLY A 186 3.07 -14.57 -9.63
CA GLY A 186 4.52 -14.63 -9.49
C GLY A 186 5.05 -13.48 -8.64
N ILE A 187 6.36 -13.33 -8.64
CA ILE A 187 7.07 -12.26 -7.95
C ILE A 187 6.98 -11.00 -8.81
N ALA A 188 6.39 -9.93 -8.25
CA ALA A 188 6.40 -8.61 -8.86
C ALA A 188 7.83 -8.07 -8.90
N ALA A 189 8.44 -8.10 -10.10
CA ALA A 189 9.84 -7.72 -10.32
C ALA A 189 9.99 -6.29 -10.80
N SER A 190 9.08 -5.84 -11.67
CA SER A 190 9.01 -4.48 -12.20
C SER A 190 7.54 -4.03 -12.28
N PRO A 191 7.20 -2.83 -11.79
CA PRO A 191 5.82 -2.35 -11.71
C PRO A 191 5.20 -2.02 -13.08
N GLY A 192 3.86 -1.90 -13.09
CA GLY A 192 3.06 -1.46 -14.22
C GLY A 192 2.13 -2.53 -14.80
N ALA A 193 1.37 -2.15 -15.83
CA ALA A 193 0.39 -2.97 -16.51
C ALA A 193 0.78 -3.21 -17.97
N ALA A 194 0.73 -4.47 -18.40
CA ALA A 194 0.98 -4.88 -19.77
C ALA A 194 -0.16 -5.75 -20.28
N SER A 195 -0.48 -5.62 -21.57
CA SER A 195 -1.44 -6.45 -22.28
C SER A 195 -0.97 -6.64 -23.72
N GLY A 196 -1.05 -7.87 -24.21
CA GLY A 196 -0.55 -8.24 -25.53
C GLY A 196 -0.65 -9.73 -25.81
N ILE A 197 -0.21 -10.13 -26.99
CA ILE A 197 -0.16 -11.51 -27.45
C ILE A 197 1.01 -12.22 -26.78
N VAL A 198 0.75 -13.39 -26.21
CA VAL A 198 1.80 -14.23 -25.62
C VAL A 198 2.74 -14.75 -26.71
N VAL A 199 4.05 -14.56 -26.52
CA VAL A 199 5.09 -15.06 -27.40
C VAL A 199 6.19 -15.72 -26.57
N PHE A 200 6.62 -16.92 -26.98
CA PHE A 200 7.66 -17.69 -26.30
C PHE A 200 9.03 -17.61 -26.99
N ASP A 201 9.04 -17.24 -28.27
CA ASP A 201 10.24 -17.11 -29.09
C ASP A 201 10.69 -15.65 -29.21
N VAL A 202 11.99 -15.44 -29.00
CA VAL A 202 12.61 -14.10 -28.95
C VAL A 202 12.58 -13.42 -30.31
N LYS A 203 12.92 -14.13 -31.39
CA LYS A 203 12.93 -13.56 -32.74
C LYS A 203 11.51 -13.17 -33.16
N LYS A 204 10.54 -14.03 -32.88
CA LYS A 204 9.12 -13.76 -33.14
C LYS A 204 8.62 -12.55 -32.34
N ALA A 205 9.00 -12.43 -31.06
CA ALA A 205 8.63 -11.27 -30.25
C ALA A 205 9.18 -9.95 -30.82
N ILE A 206 10.43 -9.96 -31.31
CA ILE A 206 11.05 -8.81 -31.98
C ILE A 206 10.28 -8.45 -33.25
N THR A 207 10.11 -9.39 -34.18
CA THR A 207 9.42 -9.15 -35.45
C THR A 207 7.97 -8.70 -35.25
N MET A 208 7.26 -9.26 -34.28
CA MET A 208 5.88 -8.85 -33.97
C MET A 208 5.84 -7.44 -33.36
N GLY A 209 6.74 -7.14 -32.42
CA GLY A 209 6.80 -5.81 -31.79
C GLY A 209 7.24 -4.71 -32.75
N GLU A 210 8.18 -4.99 -33.67
CA GLU A 210 8.57 -4.07 -34.75
C GLU A 210 7.40 -3.76 -35.70
N ASN A 211 6.51 -4.73 -35.89
CA ASN A 211 5.24 -4.56 -36.61
C ASN A 211 4.12 -3.96 -35.73
N ASN A 212 4.46 -3.27 -34.64
CA ASN A 212 3.53 -2.64 -33.69
C ASN A 212 2.51 -3.60 -33.04
N THR A 213 2.77 -4.90 -33.05
CA THR A 213 1.93 -5.85 -32.31
C THR A 213 2.35 -5.85 -30.84
N LYS A 214 1.40 -5.60 -29.94
CA LYS A 214 1.65 -5.68 -28.50
C LYS A 214 1.92 -7.13 -28.11
N VAL A 215 3.12 -7.43 -27.61
CA VAL A 215 3.51 -8.78 -27.21
C VAL A 215 3.89 -8.86 -25.73
N ILE A 216 3.61 -10.01 -25.13
CA ILE A 216 4.06 -10.39 -23.79
C ILE A 216 5.05 -11.53 -23.97
N LEU A 217 6.33 -11.28 -23.67
CA LEU A 217 7.37 -12.30 -23.76
C LEU A 217 7.28 -13.21 -22.53
N ILE A 218 7.01 -14.50 -22.77
CA ILE A 218 7.01 -15.53 -21.73
C ILE A 218 8.19 -16.45 -21.93
N ARG A 219 9.02 -16.63 -20.89
CA ARG A 219 10.23 -17.46 -20.94
C ARG A 219 10.37 -18.27 -19.65
N LYS A 220 11.10 -19.38 -19.68
CA LYS A 220 11.48 -20.09 -18.45
C LYS A 220 12.38 -19.20 -17.58
N GLU A 221 13.43 -18.69 -18.20
CA GLU A 221 14.37 -17.69 -17.71
C GLU A 221 14.81 -16.84 -18.91
N THR A 222 15.37 -15.65 -18.67
CA THR A 222 15.91 -14.79 -19.73
C THR A 222 17.42 -14.69 -19.65
N LYS A 223 18.05 -14.50 -20.80
CA LYS A 223 19.51 -14.35 -20.98
C LYS A 223 19.85 -12.99 -21.57
N PRO A 224 21.11 -12.53 -21.50
CA PRO A 224 21.54 -11.27 -22.12
C PRO A 224 21.22 -11.16 -23.62
N GLU A 225 21.23 -12.28 -24.35
CA GLU A 225 20.83 -12.36 -25.76
C GLU A 225 19.34 -12.05 -26.02
N ASP A 226 18.49 -12.15 -24.99
CA ASP A 226 17.04 -11.89 -25.09
C ASP A 226 16.71 -10.39 -24.99
N VAL A 227 17.66 -9.53 -24.59
CA VAL A 227 17.46 -8.09 -24.34
C VAL A 227 16.79 -7.36 -25.51
N PRO A 228 17.13 -7.59 -26.79
CA PRO A 228 16.42 -6.95 -27.90
C PRO A 228 14.89 -7.18 -27.88
N ALA A 229 14.43 -8.38 -27.48
CA ALA A 229 13.01 -8.66 -27.38
C ALA A 229 12.29 -7.93 -26.24
N PHE A 230 13.02 -7.45 -25.21
CA PHE A 230 12.42 -6.66 -24.13
C PHE A 230 11.93 -5.31 -24.63
N PHE A 231 12.66 -4.68 -25.55
CA PHE A 231 12.25 -3.41 -26.16
C PHE A 231 10.95 -3.57 -26.96
N SER A 232 10.87 -4.66 -27.72
CA SER A 232 9.71 -5.02 -28.55
C SER A 232 8.52 -5.57 -27.77
N SER A 233 8.64 -5.82 -26.46
CA SER A 233 7.58 -6.40 -25.62
C SER A 233 6.91 -5.36 -24.72
N GLU A 234 5.61 -5.49 -24.49
CA GLU A 234 4.86 -4.66 -23.52
C GLU A 234 5.12 -5.11 -22.07
N GLY A 235 5.43 -6.38 -21.84
CA GLY A 235 5.72 -6.93 -20.53
C GLY A 235 6.38 -8.30 -20.59
N ILE A 236 7.01 -8.70 -19.49
CA ILE A 236 7.82 -9.91 -19.40
C ILE A 236 7.29 -10.82 -18.28
N LEU A 237 7.13 -12.11 -18.57
CA LEU A 237 6.73 -13.12 -17.59
C LEU A 237 7.73 -14.28 -17.61
N THR A 238 8.21 -14.69 -16.44
CA THR A 238 9.08 -15.87 -16.34
C THR A 238 8.60 -16.89 -15.31
N SER A 239 8.77 -18.18 -15.60
CA SER A 239 8.44 -19.24 -14.64
C SER A 239 9.49 -19.42 -13.55
N GLN A 240 10.73 -19.04 -13.82
CA GLN A 240 11.85 -19.09 -12.86
C GLN A 240 12.43 -17.69 -12.62
N GLY A 241 13.30 -17.58 -11.60
CA GLY A 241 13.99 -16.35 -11.24
C GLY A 241 13.35 -15.58 -10.06
N GLY A 242 14.17 -14.83 -9.35
CA GLY A 242 13.77 -13.98 -8.23
C GLY A 242 13.84 -12.49 -8.56
N LYS A 243 13.65 -11.62 -7.56
CA LYS A 243 13.69 -10.15 -7.73
C LYS A 243 15.02 -9.61 -8.29
N SER A 244 16.09 -10.38 -8.20
CA SER A 244 17.43 -10.07 -8.73
C SER A 244 17.78 -10.88 -9.99
N SER A 245 16.83 -11.58 -10.60
CA SER A 245 17.07 -12.30 -11.86
C SER A 245 17.36 -11.33 -13.01
N HIS A 246 17.95 -11.86 -14.08
CA HIS A 246 18.22 -11.10 -15.30
C HIS A 246 16.96 -10.37 -15.81
N ALA A 247 15.83 -11.08 -15.95
CA ALA A 247 14.55 -10.49 -16.32
C ALA A 247 14.16 -9.32 -15.40
N ALA A 248 14.27 -9.50 -14.08
CA ALA A 248 13.89 -8.48 -13.12
C ALA A 248 14.75 -7.22 -13.19
N ILE A 249 16.06 -7.36 -13.35
CA ILE A 249 17.00 -6.24 -13.45
C ILE A 249 16.78 -5.46 -14.74
N VAL A 250 16.74 -6.16 -15.87
CA VAL A 250 16.59 -5.54 -17.20
C VAL A 250 15.22 -4.86 -17.32
N SER A 251 14.14 -5.53 -16.91
CA SER A 251 12.80 -4.94 -16.99
C SER A 251 12.63 -3.71 -16.11
N ARG A 252 13.25 -3.66 -14.91
CA ARG A 252 13.27 -2.44 -14.10
C ARG A 252 14.02 -1.31 -14.78
N GLY A 253 15.21 -1.59 -15.31
CA GLY A 253 16.01 -0.59 -16.04
C GLY A 253 15.30 -0.01 -17.26
N MET A 254 14.42 -0.81 -17.89
CA MET A 254 13.64 -0.41 -19.06
C MET A 254 12.22 0.10 -18.74
N GLY A 255 11.81 0.10 -17.46
CA GLY A 255 10.45 0.48 -17.06
C GLY A 255 9.35 -0.42 -17.63
N LYS A 256 9.67 -1.68 -17.97
CA LYS A 256 8.70 -2.65 -18.51
C LYS A 256 8.09 -3.46 -17.37
N PRO A 257 6.76 -3.63 -17.32
CA PRO A 257 6.09 -4.52 -16.35
C PRO A 257 6.68 -5.93 -16.40
N CYS A 258 7.01 -6.49 -15.23
CA CYS A 258 7.64 -7.81 -15.17
C CYS A 258 7.22 -8.61 -13.94
N ILE A 259 6.83 -9.86 -14.20
CA ILE A 259 6.55 -10.89 -13.21
C ILE A 259 7.55 -12.02 -13.41
N VAL A 260 8.22 -12.45 -12.34
CA VAL A 260 9.21 -13.54 -12.39
C VAL A 260 8.88 -14.65 -11.41
N GLY A 261 9.47 -15.83 -11.59
CA GLY A 261 9.28 -16.94 -10.65
C GLY A 261 7.84 -17.43 -10.54
N CYS A 262 7.09 -17.39 -11.65
CA CYS A 262 5.72 -17.90 -11.70
C CYS A 262 5.72 -19.42 -11.85
N THR A 263 5.88 -20.12 -10.73
CA THR A 263 6.07 -21.59 -10.66
C THR A 263 4.87 -22.40 -11.15
N GLU A 264 3.69 -21.79 -11.20
CA GLU A 264 2.45 -22.38 -11.73
C GLU A 264 2.49 -22.53 -13.27
N LEU A 265 3.35 -21.78 -13.96
CA LEU A 265 3.50 -21.86 -15.42
C LEU A 265 4.32 -23.10 -15.81
N LYS A 266 3.73 -23.94 -16.66
CA LYS A 266 4.45 -25.00 -17.39
C LYS A 266 4.67 -24.53 -18.82
N ILE A 267 5.92 -24.18 -19.12
CA ILE A 267 6.41 -23.59 -20.38
C ILE A 267 7.75 -24.18 -20.76
#